data_AF-W7DGP6-F1
#
_entry.id   AF-W7DGP6-F1
#
_cell.length_a   1.000
_cell.length_b   1.000
_cell.length_c   1.000
_cell.angle_alpha   90.00
_cell.angle_beta   90.00
_cell.angle_gamma   90.00
#
_symmetry.space_group_name_H-M   'P 1'
#
loop_
_entity.id
_entity.type
_entity.pdbx_description
1 polymer ?
#
loop_
_entity_poly.entity_id
_entity_poly.type
_entity_poly.pdbx_seq_one_letter_code
_entity_poly.pdbx_strand_id
1 'polypeptide(L)'
;MLRGNTDSVKESFGHKRIRLKSPYPKKELLALPGVVQISEKPGDILQLELENETFAEPIFQYVTKDGFIPMFSLEPPTLEEIFKWKAGEENE
;
A
#
# COMPACT_ATOMS: atom_id res chain seq x y z
N MET A 1 -10.38 31.85 15.49
CA MET A 1 -11.22 31.02 14.60
C MET A 1 -10.37 30.57 13.42
N LEU A 2 -9.59 29.51 13.60
CA LEU A 2 -8.83 28.90 12.51
C LEU A 2 -9.74 27.83 11.91
N ARG A 3 -10.48 28.19 10.86
CA ARG A 3 -11.06 27.22 9.93
C ARG A 3 -9.91 26.68 9.08
N GLY A 4 -9.10 25.79 9.68
CA GLY A 4 -8.21 24.94 8.91
C GLY A 4 -9.08 23.93 8.18
N ASN A 5 -9.05 23.95 6.85
CA ASN A 5 -9.74 22.98 6.01
C ASN A 5 -9.33 21.56 6.43
N THR A 6 -10.18 20.85 7.19
CA THR A 6 -9.98 19.44 7.57
C THR A 6 -10.23 18.48 6.40
N ASP A 7 -10.49 19.00 5.19
CA ASP A 7 -10.85 18.19 4.03
C ASP A 7 -9.65 17.56 3.29
N SER A 8 -8.41 17.99 3.56
CA SER A 8 -7.23 17.42 2.89
C SER A 8 -6.69 16.13 3.52
N VAL A 9 -7.12 15.77 4.74
CA VAL A 9 -6.68 14.53 5.41
C VAL A 9 -7.51 13.32 4.95
N LYS A 10 -8.71 13.55 4.38
CA LYS A 10 -9.62 12.46 3.98
C LYS A 10 -9.16 11.69 2.73
N GLU A 11 -8.40 12.31 1.84
CA GLU A 11 -7.95 11.66 0.59
C GLU A 11 -6.71 10.77 0.80
N SER A 12 -5.94 10.97 1.88
CA SER A 12 -4.72 10.20 2.17
C SER A 12 -4.95 8.92 2.99
N PHE A 13 -6.19 8.61 3.39
CA PHE A 13 -6.53 7.29 3.95
C PHE A 13 -6.48 6.16 2.89
N GLY A 14 -6.13 6.50 1.63
CA GLY A 14 -6.17 5.62 0.46
C GLY A 14 -4.91 4.78 0.18
N HIS A 15 -3.91 4.76 1.08
CA HIS A 15 -2.73 3.91 0.89
C HIS A 15 -3.11 2.43 1.00
N LYS A 16 -3.46 1.84 -0.15
CA LYS A 16 -3.75 0.41 -0.26
C LYS A 16 -2.45 -0.37 -0.24
N ARG A 17 -2.52 -1.57 0.32
CA ARG A 17 -1.38 -2.44 0.52
C ARG A 17 -1.64 -3.71 -0.25
N ILE A 18 -0.68 -4.16 -1.01
CA ILE A 18 -0.76 -5.47 -1.65
C ILE A 18 0.15 -6.41 -0.90
N ARG A 19 -0.43 -7.47 -0.34
CA ARG A 19 0.35 -8.65 0.08
C ARG A 19 0.34 -9.66 -1.04
N LEU A 20 1.52 -9.95 -1.59
CA LEU A 20 1.66 -10.96 -2.62
C LEU A 20 2.84 -11.88 -2.35
N LYS A 21 2.72 -13.11 -2.83
CA LYS A 21 3.82 -14.08 -2.86
C LYS A 21 4.07 -14.40 -4.32
N SER A 22 5.26 -14.07 -4.79
CA SER A 22 5.63 -14.22 -6.20
C SER A 22 7.12 -14.52 -6.32
N PRO A 23 7.56 -15.10 -7.44
CA PRO A 23 8.98 -15.30 -7.71
C PRO A 23 9.74 -14.00 -8.03
N TYR A 24 9.03 -12.86 -8.13
CA TYR A 24 9.65 -11.58 -8.46
C TYR A 24 10.48 -11.03 -7.29
N PRO A 25 11.71 -10.56 -7.54
CA PRO A 25 12.51 -9.93 -6.51
C PRO A 25 11.92 -8.57 -6.12
N LYS A 26 12.06 -8.19 -4.85
CA LYS A 26 11.60 -6.89 -4.34
C LYS A 26 12.05 -5.68 -5.18
N LYS A 27 13.24 -5.74 -5.78
CA LYS A 27 13.79 -4.66 -6.61
C LYS A 27 12.97 -4.43 -7.89
N GLU A 28 12.47 -5.51 -8.51
CA GLU A 28 11.60 -5.42 -9.68
C GLU A 28 10.26 -4.81 -9.30
N LEU A 29 9.68 -5.27 -8.19
CA LEU A 29 8.40 -4.76 -7.70
C LEU A 29 8.50 -3.30 -7.27
N LEU A 30 9.62 -2.87 -6.68
CA LEU A 30 9.84 -1.49 -6.27
C LEU A 30 10.01 -0.55 -7.47
N ALA A 31 10.44 -1.08 -8.62
CA ALA A 31 10.52 -0.32 -9.86
C ALA A 31 9.15 -0.13 -10.53
N LEU A 32 8.08 -0.78 -10.02
CA LEU A 32 6.74 -0.62 -10.57
C LEU A 32 6.16 0.77 -10.22
N PRO A 33 5.45 1.39 -11.17
CA PRO A 33 4.83 2.68 -10.93
C PRO A 33 3.76 2.57 -9.84
N GLY A 34 3.81 3.50 -8.88
CA GLY A 34 2.89 3.57 -7.76
C GLY A 34 3.29 2.76 -6.53
N VAL A 35 4.39 2.01 -6.56
CA VAL A 35 4.94 1.36 -5.37
C VAL A 35 5.81 2.34 -4.59
N VAL A 36 5.34 2.73 -3.40
CA VAL A 36 6.02 3.67 -2.50
C VAL A 36 7.07 2.93 -1.67
N GLN A 37 6.70 1.74 -1.18
CA GLN A 37 7.57 0.96 -0.30
C GLN A 37 7.28 -0.54 -0.45
N ILE A 38 8.30 -1.36 -0.20
CA ILE A 38 8.14 -2.80 -0.07
C ILE A 38 8.71 -3.27 1.26
N SER A 39 7.90 -4.04 1.98
CA SER A 39 8.25 -4.70 3.24
C SER A 39 8.19 -6.21 3.08
N GLU A 40 9.25 -6.90 3.51
CA GLU A 40 9.30 -8.35 3.55
C GLU A 40 8.56 -8.85 4.80
N LYS A 41 7.62 -9.76 4.61
CA LYS A 41 6.80 -10.38 5.65
C LYS A 41 7.18 -11.86 5.81
N PRO A 42 7.00 -12.44 7.00
CA PRO A 42 7.31 -13.85 7.23
C PRO A 42 6.55 -14.76 6.27
N GLY A 43 7.22 -15.80 5.76
CA GLY A 43 6.66 -16.77 4.82
C GLY A 43 6.81 -16.43 3.34
N ASP A 44 7.87 -15.68 2.97
CA ASP A 44 8.15 -15.22 1.59
C ASP A 44 7.04 -14.33 1.02
N ILE A 45 6.40 -13.54 1.88
CA ILE A 45 5.35 -12.61 1.48
C ILE A 45 5.97 -11.23 1.32
N LEU A 46 5.68 -10.57 0.20
CA LEU A 46 6.04 -9.18 -0.02
C LEU A 46 4.81 -8.31 0.18
N GLN A 47 4.95 -7.29 1.03
CA GLN A 47 3.94 -6.27 1.23
C GLN A 47 4.36 -5.01 0.48
N LEU A 48 3.63 -4.67 -0.57
CA LEU A 48 3.82 -3.47 -1.36
C LEU A 48 2.87 -2.40 -0.82
N GLU A 49 3.41 -1.23 -0.57
CA GLU A 49 2.65 -0.04 -0.21
C GLU A 49 2.44 0.80 -1.45
N LEU A 50 1.19 1.12 -1.77
CA LEU A 50 0.84 1.88 -2.96
C LEU A 50 0.57 3.35 -2.64
N GLU A 51 0.90 4.19 -3.59
CA GLU A 51 0.54 5.61 -3.55
C GLU A 51 -0.96 5.80 -3.74
N ASN A 52 -1.56 5.02 -4.65
CA ASN A 52 -2.98 5.08 -4.97
C ASN A 52 -3.53 3.70 -5.38
N GLU A 53 -4.83 3.48 -5.20
CA GLU A 53 -5.53 2.27 -5.60
C GLU A 53 -5.53 2.02 -7.11
N THR A 54 -5.40 3.07 -7.92
CA THR A 54 -5.34 2.96 -9.39
C THR A 54 -4.15 2.13 -9.85
N PHE A 55 -3.08 2.02 -9.05
CA PHE A 55 -1.91 1.20 -9.36
C PHE A 55 -2.08 -0.27 -8.98
N ALA A 56 -3.11 -0.64 -8.22
CA ALA A 56 -3.31 -2.02 -7.80
C ALA A 56 -3.62 -2.96 -8.98
N GLU A 57 -4.45 -2.49 -9.92
CA GLU A 57 -4.83 -3.24 -11.12
C GLU A 57 -3.64 -3.52 -12.06
N PRO A 58 -2.82 -2.52 -12.48
CA PRO A 58 -1.66 -2.78 -13.34
C PRO A 58 -0.59 -3.62 -12.64
N ILE A 59 -0.42 -3.48 -11.31
CA ILE A 59 0.50 -4.35 -10.54
C ILE A 59 -0.01 -5.78 -10.55
N PHE A 60 -1.31 -6.00 -10.33
CA PHE A 60 -1.91 -7.33 -10.41
C PHE A 60 -1.67 -7.97 -11.78
N GLN A 61 -1.92 -7.23 -12.86
CA GLN A 61 -1.64 -7.71 -14.22
C GLN A 61 -0.15 -8.00 -14.42
N TYR A 62 0.74 -7.15 -13.93
CA TYR A 62 2.19 -7.38 -14.03
C TYR A 62 2.63 -8.65 -13.31
N VAL A 63 2.19 -8.87 -12.07
CA VAL A 63 2.61 -10.05 -11.31
C VAL A 63 1.96 -11.34 -11.78
N THR A 64 0.79 -11.27 -12.43
CA THR A 64 0.10 -12.43 -13.01
C THR A 64 0.48 -12.71 -14.47
N LYS A 65 1.20 -11.80 -15.15
CA LYS A 65 1.56 -11.96 -16.57
C LYS A 65 2.43 -13.20 -16.85
N ASP A 66 3.30 -13.56 -15.91
CA ASP A 66 4.21 -14.71 -16.00
C ASP A 66 3.56 -16.02 -15.53
N GLY A 67 2.28 -15.97 -15.13
CA GLY A 67 1.50 -17.14 -14.75
C GLY A 67 1.01 -17.11 -13.31
N PHE A 68 0.99 -18.28 -12.68
CA PHE A 68 0.37 -18.46 -11.37
C PHE A 68 1.18 -17.79 -10.26
N ILE A 69 0.50 -16.96 -9.47
CA ILE A 69 1.00 -16.44 -8.20
C ILE A 69 0.27 -17.14 -7.04
N PRO A 70 1.01 -17.65 -6.04
CA PRO A 70 0.40 -18.34 -4.90
C PRO A 70 -0.43 -17.44 -3.99
N MET A 71 -0.18 -16.13 -3.97
CA MET A 71 -0.94 -15.21 -3.13
C MET A 71 -0.95 -13.80 -3.71
N PHE A 72 -2.12 -13.18 -3.71
CA PHE A 72 -2.32 -11.75 -3.92
C PHE A 72 -3.53 -11.30 -3.11
N SER A 73 -3.32 -10.32 -2.23
CA SER A 73 -4.36 -9.75 -1.37
C SER A 73 -4.20 -8.24 -1.36
N LEU A 74 -5.26 -7.54 -1.75
CA LEU A 74 -5.35 -6.10 -1.60
C LEU A 74 -5.99 -5.81 -0.26
N GLU A 75 -5.26 -5.12 0.60
CA GLU A 75 -5.68 -4.87 1.96
C GLU A 75 -5.82 -3.38 2.22
N PRO A 76 -6.89 -2.99 2.94
CA PRO A 76 -7.01 -1.65 3.45
C PRO A 76 -5.92 -1.39 4.51
N PRO A 77 -5.59 -0.12 4.77
CA PRO A 77 -4.72 0.24 5.88
C PRO A 77 -5.28 -0.29 7.21
N THR A 78 -4.39 -0.64 8.14
CA THR A 78 -4.81 -1.16 9.45
C THR A 78 -5.31 -0.02 10.33
N LEU A 79 -6.21 -0.36 11.27
CA LEU A 79 -6.73 0.58 12.28
C LEU A 79 -5.62 1.26 13.07
N GLU A 80 -4.56 0.54 13.41
CA GLU A 80 -3.42 1.06 14.18
C GLU A 80 -2.67 2.16 13.44
N GLU A 81 -2.55 2.05 12.11
CA GLU A 81 -1.94 3.10 11.30
C GLU A 81 -2.88 4.27 11.15
N ILE A 82 -4.16 4.04 10.81
CA ILE A 82 -5.20 5.08 10.83
C ILE A 82 -5.17 5.86 12.16
N PHE A 83 -4.95 5.18 13.29
CA PHE A 83 -4.85 5.79 14.60
C PHE A 83 -3.56 6.60 14.82
N LYS A 84 -2.39 6.11 14.40
CA LYS A 84 -1.14 6.88 14.48
C LYS A 84 -1.21 8.18 13.69
N TRP A 85 -1.87 8.17 12.53
CA TRP A 85 -2.09 9.39 11.74
C TRP A 85 -3.02 10.36 12.45
N LYS A 86 -4.13 9.86 13.01
CA LYS A 86 -5.11 10.71 13.71
C LYS A 86 -4.58 11.28 15.03
N ALA A 87 -3.77 10.51 15.75
CA ALA A 87 -3.17 10.94 17.02
C ALA A 87 -2.00 11.93 16.85
N GLY A 88 -1.44 12.04 15.65
CA GLY A 88 -0.45 13.07 15.31
C GLY A 88 -1.03 14.48 15.15
N GLU A 89 -2.36 14.62 15.00
CA GLU A 89 -3.05 15.91 14.87
C GLU A 89 -3.54 16.47 16.22
N GLU A 90 -3.40 15.73 17.32
CA GLU A 90 -3.89 16.11 18.64
C GLU A 90 -2.73 16.31 19.63
N ASN A 91 -1.70 17.06 19.24
CA ASN A 91 -0.73 17.65 20.18
C ASN A 91 -0.08 18.87 19.54
N GLU A 92 -0.71 20.03 19.68
CA GLU A 92 -0.10 21.34 20.04
C GLU A 92 -1.18 22.37 20.38
#